data_AF-A0A967BIS9-F1
#
_entry.id   AF-A0A967BIS9-F1
#
_cell.length_a   1.000
_cell.length_b   1.000
_cell.length_c   1.000
_cell.angle_alpha   90.00
_cell.angle_beta   90.00
_cell.angle_gamma   90.00
#
_symmetry.space_group_name_H-M   'P 1'
#
loop_
_entity.id
_entity.type
_entity.pdbx_description
1 polymer ?
#
loop_
_entity_poly.entity_id
_entity_poly.type
_entity_poly.pdbx_seq_one_letter_code
_entity_poly.pdbx_strand_id
1 'polypeptide(L)'
;KKVKNKWKVYYKIYLNEQHGKLSYDTEGKLIPRGRNLSSILYNVALNKDGTTDIKKLFDGEKPFSYPKPVKLLKTLIQSASRPGDAVLDFFAGSGTTAQAVLELNQEYNRRQFILIEQMDYINNVTVPRVVKSLDLYNSEDSFVYCELQQEEKIKVSTQANTFTEKFYTLEI
;
A
#
# COMPACT_ATOMS: atom_id res chain seq x y z
N LYS A 1 -18.60 17.11 -28.80
CA LYS A 1 -19.24 17.69 -30.02
C LYS A 1 -20.74 17.45 -29.94
N LYS A 2 -21.60 18.39 -30.37
CA LYS A 2 -23.07 18.24 -30.34
C LYS A 2 -23.53 17.40 -31.53
N VAL A 3 -24.27 16.33 -31.29
CA VAL A 3 -24.84 15.44 -32.33
C VAL A 3 -26.29 15.16 -31.97
N LYS A 4 -27.21 15.33 -32.94
CA LYS A 4 -28.67 15.16 -32.75
C LYS A 4 -29.22 15.86 -31.50
N ASN A 5 -28.83 17.13 -31.32
CA ASN A 5 -29.28 18.03 -30.26
C ASN A 5 -29.03 17.60 -28.79
N LYS A 6 -28.23 16.56 -28.55
CA LYS A 6 -27.72 16.19 -27.22
C LYS A 6 -26.21 16.39 -27.14
N TRP A 7 -25.74 16.87 -26.00
CA TRP A 7 -24.31 17.03 -25.75
C TRP A 7 -23.70 15.67 -25.42
N LYS A 8 -22.72 15.24 -26.22
CA LYS A 8 -21.84 14.11 -25.90
C LYS A 8 -20.43 14.61 -25.67
N VAL A 9 -19.91 14.30 -24.49
CA VAL A 9 -18.50 14.47 -24.11
C VAL A 9 -17.69 13.37 -24.80
N TYR A 10 -16.57 13.74 -25.42
CA TYR A 10 -15.62 12.82 -26.02
C TYR A 10 -14.25 13.09 -25.39
N TYR A 11 -13.59 12.04 -24.92
CA TYR A 11 -12.18 12.08 -24.54
C TYR A 11 -11.34 11.47 -25.68
N LYS A 12 -10.14 12.02 -25.93
CA LYS A 12 -9.16 11.44 -26.87
C LYS A 12 -8.24 10.51 -26.09
N ILE A 13 -8.17 9.25 -26.53
CA ILE A 13 -7.20 8.27 -26.03
C ILE A 13 -6.03 8.22 -27.03
N TYR A 14 -4.81 8.50 -26.57
CA TYR A 14 -3.58 8.34 -27.35
C TYR A 14 -2.77 7.15 -26.81
N LEU A 15 -3.24 5.92 -27.01
CA LEU A 15 -2.41 4.72 -27.16
C LEU A 15 -3.30 3.50 -27.39
N ASN A 16 -2.94 2.67 -28.37
CA ASN A 16 -3.60 1.40 -28.66
C ASN A 16 -2.89 0.29 -27.85
N GLU A 17 -3.51 -0.15 -26.76
CA GLU A 17 -2.95 -1.11 -25.80
C GLU A 17 -3.00 -2.57 -26.26
N GLN A 18 -3.49 -2.88 -27.47
CA GLN A 18 -3.79 -4.28 -27.81
C GLN A 18 -2.55 -5.19 -28.03
N HIS A 19 -1.32 -4.69 -28.22
CA HIS A 19 -0.20 -5.51 -28.75
C HIS A 19 1.13 -5.54 -27.96
N GLY A 20 1.18 -5.21 -26.67
CA GLY A 20 2.28 -5.64 -25.77
C GLY A 20 3.75 -5.44 -26.23
N LYS A 21 4.11 -4.32 -26.88
CA LYS A 21 5.51 -4.08 -27.31
C LYS A 21 6.38 -3.39 -26.25
N LEU A 22 7.68 -3.73 -26.26
CA LEU A 22 8.77 -3.13 -25.45
C LEU A 22 9.10 -1.70 -25.93
N SER A 23 9.53 -0.82 -25.02
CA SER A 23 9.91 0.57 -25.32
C SER A 23 11.44 0.71 -25.43
N TYR A 24 11.89 1.44 -26.45
CA TYR A 24 13.30 1.73 -26.74
C TYR A 24 13.51 3.25 -26.73
N ASP A 25 14.72 3.71 -26.39
CA ASP A 25 15.09 5.13 -26.50
C ASP A 25 15.36 5.55 -27.96
N THR A 26 15.66 6.84 -28.17
CA THR A 26 16.00 7.40 -29.50
C THR A 26 17.26 6.82 -30.13
N GLU A 27 18.06 6.08 -29.37
CA GLU A 27 19.29 5.42 -29.82
C GLU A 27 19.09 3.90 -29.99
N GLY A 28 17.86 3.41 -29.81
CA GLY A 28 17.51 2.00 -30.01
C GLY A 28 17.89 1.09 -28.85
N LYS A 29 18.25 1.63 -27.68
CA LYS A 29 18.59 0.83 -26.49
C LYS A 29 17.32 0.47 -25.72
N LEU A 30 17.26 -0.79 -25.26
CA LEU A 30 16.20 -1.26 -24.37
C LEU A 30 16.25 -0.48 -23.05
N ILE A 31 15.14 0.17 -22.71
CA ILE A 31 14.99 0.85 -21.42
C ILE A 31 14.80 -0.23 -20.34
N PRO A 32 15.72 -0.40 -19.37
CA PRO A 32 15.56 -1.35 -18.28
C PRO A 32 14.35 -0.93 -17.44
N ARG A 33 13.34 -1.80 -17.32
CA ARG A 33 12.06 -1.43 -16.71
C ARG A 33 12.17 -1.32 -15.18
N GLY A 34 12.16 -0.09 -14.67
CA GLY A 34 11.10 0.32 -13.74
C GLY A 34 9.89 0.72 -14.58
N ARG A 35 8.69 0.21 -14.29
CA ARG A 35 7.52 0.48 -15.12
C ARG A 35 7.04 1.91 -14.81
N ASN A 36 7.35 2.88 -15.66
CA ASN A 36 6.69 4.19 -15.59
C ASN A 36 5.18 3.96 -15.69
N LEU A 37 4.45 4.42 -14.68
CA LEU A 37 2.99 4.38 -14.69
C LEU A 37 2.49 5.22 -15.88
N SER A 38 1.58 4.66 -16.68
CA SER A 38 0.85 5.46 -17.67
C SER A 38 0.17 6.62 -16.97
N SER A 39 0.07 7.78 -17.63
CA SER A 39 -0.49 9.02 -17.07
C SER A 39 -1.91 8.87 -16.50
N ILE A 40 -2.58 7.75 -16.81
CA ILE A 40 -3.78 7.26 -16.16
C ILE A 40 -3.59 5.76 -15.88
N LEU A 41 -3.83 5.34 -14.63
CA LEU A 41 -3.83 3.93 -14.22
C LEU A 41 -5.14 3.26 -14.66
N TYR A 42 -5.21 2.84 -15.94
CA TYR A 42 -6.35 2.09 -16.42
C TYR A 42 -6.34 0.66 -15.87
N ASN A 43 -7.51 0.18 -15.42
CA ASN A 43 -7.75 -1.21 -15.05
C ASN A 43 -6.83 -1.79 -13.94
N VAL A 44 -6.34 -0.95 -13.04
CA VAL A 44 -5.51 -1.40 -11.91
C VAL A 44 -6.37 -2.01 -10.81
N ALA A 45 -7.29 -1.24 -10.24
CA ALA A 45 -8.21 -1.68 -9.20
C ALA A 45 -9.45 -0.78 -9.10
N LEU A 46 -10.52 -1.30 -8.52
CA LEU A 46 -11.77 -0.61 -8.22
C LEU A 46 -11.97 -0.49 -6.70
N ASN A 47 -12.83 0.43 -6.26
CA ASN A 47 -13.17 0.57 -4.83
C ASN A 47 -13.72 -0.72 -4.20
N LYS A 48 -14.41 -1.54 -4.99
CA LYS A 48 -14.91 -2.85 -4.56
C LYS A 48 -13.77 -3.78 -4.16
N ASP A 49 -12.63 -3.72 -4.85
CA ASP A 49 -11.48 -4.59 -4.59
C ASP A 49 -10.91 -4.32 -3.20
N GLY A 50 -10.79 -3.05 -2.79
CA GLY A 50 -10.37 -2.71 -1.42
C GLY A 50 -11.30 -3.29 -0.35
N THR A 51 -12.62 -3.24 -0.58
CA THR A 51 -13.60 -3.85 0.34
C THR A 51 -13.45 -5.37 0.39
N THR A 52 -13.18 -6.00 -0.75
CA THR A 52 -12.92 -7.44 -0.82
C THR A 52 -11.61 -7.82 -0.12
N ASP A 53 -10.55 -7.03 -0.29
CA ASP A 53 -9.23 -7.27 0.30
C ASP A 53 -9.30 -7.26 1.83
N ILE A 54 -9.96 -6.26 2.42
CA ILE A 54 -10.08 -6.19 3.88
C ILE A 54 -10.98 -7.32 4.41
N LYS A 55 -12.08 -7.64 3.72
CA LYS A 55 -12.97 -8.74 4.14
C LYS A 55 -12.27 -10.09 4.20
N LYS A 56 -11.36 -10.35 3.27
CA LYS A 56 -10.58 -11.59 3.25
C LYS A 56 -9.71 -11.76 4.50
N LEU A 57 -9.19 -10.67 5.06
CA LEU A 57 -8.36 -10.71 6.27
C LEU A 57 -9.18 -10.79 7.57
N PHE A 58 -10.41 -10.28 7.54
CA PHE A 58 -11.30 -10.20 8.71
C PHE A 58 -12.49 -11.16 8.57
N ASP A 59 -12.27 -12.36 8.03
CA ASP A 59 -13.25 -13.46 8.06
C ASP A 59 -14.64 -13.08 7.48
N GLY A 60 -14.64 -12.21 6.47
CA GLY A 60 -15.84 -11.71 5.79
C GLY A 60 -16.40 -10.40 6.35
N GLU A 61 -15.93 -9.94 7.50
CA GLU A 61 -16.35 -8.69 8.14
C GLU A 61 -15.80 -7.46 7.43
N LYS A 62 -16.52 -6.33 7.56
CA LYS A 62 -16.15 -5.04 6.97
C LYS A 62 -15.79 -4.05 8.07
N PRO A 63 -14.58 -4.14 8.68
CA PRO A 63 -14.19 -3.26 9.79
C PRO A 63 -13.88 -1.82 9.32
N PHE A 64 -13.78 -1.59 8.00
CA PHE A 64 -13.49 -0.27 7.43
C PHE A 64 -14.31 0.00 6.17
N SER A 65 -14.84 1.21 6.04
CA SER A 65 -15.81 1.54 4.98
C SER A 65 -15.20 1.73 3.60
N TYR A 66 -14.00 2.31 3.52
CA TYR A 66 -13.35 2.72 2.26
C TYR A 66 -11.84 2.42 2.24
N PRO A 67 -11.43 1.16 2.41
CA PRO A 67 -10.02 0.81 2.29
C PRO A 67 -9.55 1.04 0.85
N LYS A 68 -8.30 1.49 0.69
CA LYS A 68 -7.67 1.54 -0.64
C LYS A 68 -7.51 0.09 -1.16
N PRO A 69 -7.58 -0.16 -2.48
CA PRO A 69 -7.28 -1.48 -3.03
C PRO A 69 -5.79 -1.83 -2.90
N VAL A 70 -5.47 -3.05 -2.50
CA VAL A 70 -4.06 -3.46 -2.29
C VAL A 70 -3.30 -3.44 -3.60
N LYS A 71 -3.91 -3.93 -4.69
CA LYS A 71 -3.32 -3.93 -6.03
C LYS A 71 -2.93 -2.55 -6.53
N LEU A 72 -3.70 -1.51 -6.18
CA LEU A 72 -3.36 -0.12 -6.51
C LEU A 72 -2.06 0.29 -5.82
N LEU A 73 -1.97 0.08 -4.51
CA LEU A 73 -0.76 0.45 -3.75
C LEU A 73 0.45 -0.36 -4.16
N LYS A 74 0.31 -1.68 -4.42
CA LYS A 74 1.41 -2.50 -4.96
C LYS A 74 1.96 -1.92 -6.25
N THR A 75 1.08 -1.52 -7.16
CA THR A 75 1.45 -0.93 -8.46
C THR A 75 2.21 0.38 -8.26
N LEU A 76 1.74 1.25 -7.36
CA LEU A 76 2.40 2.52 -7.05
C LEU A 76 3.77 2.31 -6.40
N ILE A 77 3.83 1.45 -5.38
CA ILE A 77 5.06 1.15 -4.62
C ILE A 77 6.11 0.52 -5.54
N GLN A 78 5.75 -0.45 -6.38
CA GLN A 78 6.67 -1.05 -7.36
C GLN A 78 7.22 -0.03 -8.36
N SER A 79 6.44 0.98 -8.74
CA SER A 79 6.89 2.01 -9.67
C SER A 79 7.79 3.05 -9.01
N ALA A 80 7.58 3.35 -7.72
CA ALA A 80 8.23 4.45 -7.02
C ALA A 80 9.35 4.01 -6.07
N SER A 81 9.55 2.71 -5.86
CA SER A 81 10.53 2.17 -4.91
C SER A 81 11.26 0.92 -5.43
N ARG A 82 12.47 0.71 -4.94
CA ARG A 82 13.30 -0.46 -5.17
C ARG A 82 13.26 -1.40 -3.95
N PRO A 83 13.62 -2.68 -4.10
CA PRO A 83 13.83 -3.54 -2.94
C PRO A 83 14.87 -2.92 -1.99
N GLY A 84 14.56 -2.83 -0.70
CA GLY A 84 15.41 -2.17 0.30
C GLY A 84 14.92 -0.79 0.72
N ASP A 85 14.08 -0.13 -0.08
CA ASP A 85 13.57 1.20 0.24
C ASP A 85 12.50 1.15 1.34
N ALA A 86 12.32 2.28 2.02
CA ALA A 86 11.25 2.50 2.97
C ALA A 86 10.05 3.21 2.32
N VAL A 87 8.84 2.73 2.62
CA VAL A 87 7.56 3.31 2.18
C VAL A 87 6.88 4.01 3.36
N LEU A 88 6.65 5.31 3.25
CA LEU A 88 6.02 6.12 4.29
C LEU A 88 4.60 6.53 3.90
N ASP A 89 3.63 6.30 4.78
CA ASP A 89 2.24 6.71 4.61
C ASP A 89 1.74 7.45 5.85
N PHE A 90 1.50 8.76 5.70
CA PHE A 90 1.01 9.64 6.76
C PHE A 90 -0.50 9.54 6.99
N PHE A 91 -1.22 8.82 6.13
CA PHE A 91 -2.67 8.65 6.18
C PHE A 91 -3.01 7.17 6.01
N ALA A 92 -2.44 6.34 6.89
CA ALA A 92 -2.45 4.90 6.74
C ALA A 92 -3.87 4.31 6.65
N GLY A 93 -4.85 4.93 7.31
CA GLY A 93 -6.24 4.49 7.30
C GLY A 93 -6.32 3.05 7.74
N SER A 94 -6.95 2.22 6.91
CA SER A 94 -7.05 0.78 7.18
C SER A 94 -5.74 -0.01 7.19
N GLY A 95 -4.57 0.59 6.91
CA GLY A 95 -3.28 -0.12 6.86
C GLY A 95 -3.00 -0.85 5.54
N THR A 96 -3.63 -0.44 4.44
CA THR A 96 -3.47 -1.08 3.12
C THR A 96 -2.03 -1.01 2.61
N THR A 97 -1.30 0.07 2.92
CA THR A 97 0.09 0.27 2.49
C THR A 97 1.02 -0.81 3.05
N ALA A 98 0.89 -1.15 4.33
CA ALA A 98 1.67 -2.24 4.94
C ALA A 98 1.36 -3.58 4.28
N GLN A 99 0.08 -3.92 4.07
CA GLN A 99 -0.28 -5.16 3.36
C GLN A 99 0.33 -5.21 1.96
N ALA A 100 0.29 -4.10 1.21
CA ALA A 100 0.89 -4.03 -0.12
C ALA A 100 2.41 -4.25 -0.08
N VAL A 101 3.12 -3.68 0.90
CA VAL A 101 4.57 -3.88 1.08
C VAL A 101 4.88 -5.33 1.44
N LEU A 102 4.15 -5.92 2.40
CA LEU A 102 4.33 -7.32 2.80
C LEU A 102 4.09 -8.28 1.64
N GLU A 103 3.05 -8.04 0.83
CA GLU A 103 2.80 -8.81 -0.39
C GLU A 103 3.93 -8.69 -1.42
N LEU A 104 4.53 -7.51 -1.56
CA LEU A 104 5.68 -7.31 -2.47
C LEU A 104 6.96 -7.96 -1.94
N ASN A 105 7.10 -8.05 -0.62
CA ASN A 105 8.22 -8.73 0.01
C ASN A 105 8.16 -10.24 -0.18
N GLN A 106 7.00 -10.84 -0.46
CA GLN A 106 6.94 -12.26 -0.85
C GLN A 106 7.73 -12.56 -2.13
N GLU A 107 7.89 -11.58 -3.02
CA GLU A 107 8.64 -11.74 -4.28
C GLU A 107 10.11 -11.29 -4.17
N TYR A 108 10.38 -10.16 -3.48
CA TYR A 108 11.69 -9.49 -3.49
C TYR A 108 12.22 -9.10 -2.09
N ASN A 109 11.63 -9.69 -1.03
CA ASN A 109 11.85 -9.58 0.43
C ASN A 109 12.85 -8.53 0.96
N ARG A 110 12.56 -7.22 0.84
CA ARG A 110 13.48 -6.16 1.36
C ARG A 110 12.86 -4.79 1.70
N ARG A 111 11.58 -4.50 1.40
CA ARG A 111 11.02 -3.16 1.63
C ARG A 111 10.56 -2.98 3.07
N GLN A 112 10.82 -1.81 3.63
CA GLN A 112 10.30 -1.42 4.94
C GLN A 112 9.09 -0.50 4.77
N PHE A 113 8.24 -0.40 5.80
CA PHE A 113 7.15 0.56 5.80
C PHE A 113 7.05 1.31 7.14
N ILE A 114 6.57 2.55 7.08
CA ILE A 114 6.20 3.37 8.23
C ILE A 114 4.79 3.89 7.98
N LEU A 115 3.90 3.62 8.94
CA LEU A 115 2.52 4.07 8.90
C LEU A 115 2.29 5.08 10.03
N ILE A 116 1.61 6.17 9.72
CA ILE A 116 1.11 7.13 10.70
C ILE A 116 -0.41 7.21 10.54
N GLU A 117 -1.10 7.12 11.67
CA GLU A 117 -2.55 7.20 11.78
C GLU A 117 -2.90 7.87 13.12
N GLN A 118 -3.92 8.72 13.11
CA GLN A 118 -4.34 9.54 14.25
C GLN A 118 -5.71 9.15 14.80
N MET A 119 -6.47 8.32 14.08
CA MET A 119 -7.83 7.96 14.45
C MET A 119 -7.88 6.74 15.37
N ASP A 120 -8.87 6.71 16.26
CA ASP A 120 -9.06 5.65 17.27
C ASP A 120 -9.19 4.23 16.68
N TYR A 121 -9.55 4.13 15.39
CA TYR A 121 -9.66 2.84 14.71
C TYR A 121 -8.31 2.14 14.48
N ILE A 122 -7.20 2.78 14.85
CA ILE A 122 -5.86 2.20 14.74
C ILE A 122 -5.78 0.85 15.45
N ASN A 123 -6.42 0.72 16.61
CA ASN A 123 -6.37 -0.46 17.48
C ASN A 123 -7.27 -1.61 17.01
N ASN A 124 -8.35 -1.34 16.29
CA ASN A 124 -9.31 -2.36 15.84
C ASN A 124 -9.29 -2.62 14.33
N VAL A 125 -8.66 -1.74 13.54
CA VAL A 125 -8.55 -1.89 12.08
C VAL A 125 -7.09 -1.93 11.64
N THR A 126 -6.33 -0.86 11.88
CA THR A 126 -5.02 -0.66 11.24
C THR A 126 -3.99 -1.68 11.74
N VAL A 127 -3.75 -1.72 13.05
CA VAL A 127 -2.82 -2.67 13.68
C VAL A 127 -3.27 -4.12 13.45
N PRO A 128 -4.54 -4.51 13.70
CA PRO A 128 -5.00 -5.86 13.41
C PRO A 128 -4.84 -6.28 11.94
N ARG A 129 -5.03 -5.36 10.99
CA ARG A 129 -4.81 -5.67 9.56
C ARG A 129 -3.35 -5.96 9.28
N VAL A 130 -2.42 -5.18 9.86
CA VAL A 130 -0.97 -5.40 9.69
C VAL A 130 -0.58 -6.76 10.25
N VAL A 131 -1.01 -7.07 11.49
CA VAL A 131 -0.73 -8.36 12.14
C VAL A 131 -1.30 -9.53 11.34
N LYS A 132 -2.58 -9.47 10.96
CA LYS A 132 -3.20 -10.51 10.10
C LYS A 132 -2.50 -10.66 8.75
N SER A 133 -1.93 -9.58 8.19
CA SER A 133 -1.16 -9.65 6.95
C SER A 133 0.19 -10.33 7.17
N LEU A 134 0.88 -10.07 8.28
CA LEU A 134 2.12 -10.77 8.64
C LEU A 134 1.88 -12.27 8.81
N ASP A 135 0.85 -12.63 9.57
CA ASP A 135 0.46 -14.03 9.80
C ASP A 135 0.10 -14.74 8.49
N LEU A 136 -0.66 -14.09 7.60
CA LEU A 136 -1.06 -14.66 6.32
C LEU A 136 0.12 -15.07 5.45
N TYR A 137 1.23 -14.32 5.50
CA TYR A 137 2.39 -14.58 4.66
C TYR A 137 3.50 -15.37 5.37
N ASN A 138 3.27 -15.85 6.61
CA ASN A 138 4.29 -16.49 7.44
C ASN A 138 5.62 -15.73 7.43
N SER A 139 5.54 -14.40 7.49
CA SER A 139 6.74 -13.59 7.39
C SER A 139 7.51 -13.61 8.71
N GLU A 140 8.83 -13.73 8.64
CA GLU A 140 9.74 -13.45 9.76
C GLU A 140 9.87 -11.93 10.02
N ASP A 141 9.12 -11.11 9.29
CA ASP A 141 9.09 -9.65 9.44
C ASP A 141 8.50 -9.25 10.80
N SER A 142 9.18 -8.32 11.48
CA SER A 142 8.68 -7.70 12.71
C SER A 142 7.94 -6.40 12.42
N PHE A 143 6.87 -6.13 13.17
CA PHE A 143 6.18 -4.84 13.20
C PHE A 143 6.26 -4.23 14.60
N VAL A 144 6.53 -2.93 14.68
CA VAL A 144 6.58 -2.17 15.94
C VAL A 144 5.49 -1.11 15.92
N TYR A 145 4.72 -1.07 16.99
CA TYR A 145 3.69 -0.07 17.22
C TYR A 145 4.18 0.94 18.27
N CYS A 146 4.00 2.22 17.98
CA CYS A 146 4.34 3.32 18.88
C CYS A 146 3.20 4.32 18.91
N GLU A 147 2.88 4.84 20.09
CA GLU A 147 1.93 5.94 20.28
C GLU A 147 2.66 7.21 20.71
N LEU A 148 2.26 8.36 20.15
CA LEU A 148 2.74 9.64 20.65
C LEU A 148 2.08 9.92 22.00
N GLN A 149 2.90 10.21 23.00
CA GLN A 149 2.41 10.59 24.31
C GLN A 149 2.65 12.08 24.55
N GLN A 150 1.63 12.78 25.06
CA GLN A 150 1.80 14.11 25.62
C GLN A 150 2.77 14.00 26.80
N GLU A 151 3.77 14.89 26.89
CA GLU A 151 4.88 14.81 27.87
C GLU A 151 4.40 14.71 29.33
N GLU A 152 4.11 13.49 29.77
CA GLU A 152 4.30 12.93 31.11
C GLU A 152 4.33 11.39 30.95
N LYS A 153 5.53 10.81 30.68
CA LYS A 153 5.92 9.37 30.69
C LYS A 153 5.59 8.48 29.48
N ILE A 154 6.34 8.57 28.39
CA ILE A 154 6.27 7.68 27.22
C ILE A 154 6.08 6.19 27.62
N LYS A 155 4.94 5.60 27.26
CA LYS A 155 4.67 4.16 27.27
C LYS A 155 4.73 3.64 25.83
N VAL A 156 5.82 2.96 25.49
CA VAL A 156 5.92 2.19 24.24
C VAL A 156 5.33 0.81 24.50
N SER A 157 4.29 0.42 23.77
CA SER A 157 3.72 -0.93 23.81
C SER A 157 4.09 -1.69 22.52
N THR A 158 5.00 -2.64 22.64
CA THR A 158 5.34 -3.54 21.53
C THR A 158 4.39 -4.72 21.51
N GLN A 159 3.51 -4.81 20.51
CA GLN A 159 2.94 -6.10 20.10
C GLN A 159 3.88 -6.74 19.09
N ALA A 160 4.90 -7.43 19.60
CA ALA A 160 5.76 -8.27 18.79
C ALA A 160 5.23 -9.72 18.87
N ASN A 161 4.82 -10.29 17.74
CA ASN A 161 5.00 -11.73 17.60
C ASN A 161 6.52 -11.96 17.49
N THR A 162 7.02 -12.83 18.36
CA THR A 162 8.42 -13.16 18.68
C THR A 162 9.16 -12.20 19.64
N PHE A 163 9.34 -12.69 20.87
CA PHE A 163 10.13 -12.20 22.00
C PHE A 163 11.32 -11.28 21.63
N THR A 164 11.33 -10.05 22.15
CA THR A 164 12.25 -9.52 23.19
C THR A 164 11.92 -8.04 23.40
N GLU A 165 11.42 -7.69 24.58
CA GLU A 165 11.23 -6.29 24.98
C GLU A 165 12.61 -5.62 25.17
N LYS A 166 12.91 -4.60 24.37
CA LYS A 166 13.93 -3.59 24.68
C LYS A 166 13.35 -2.20 24.43
N PHE A 167 13.14 -1.49 25.53
CA PHE A 167 12.73 -0.09 25.55
C PHE A 167 13.93 0.78 25.16
N TYR A 168 13.76 1.68 24.18
CA TYR A 168 14.69 2.78 23.94
C TYR A 168 13.97 4.09 24.26
N THR A 169 14.43 4.77 25.31
CA THR A 169 14.15 6.19 25.52
C THR A 169 14.96 6.99 24.51
N LEU A 170 14.28 7.73 23.64
CA LEU A 170 14.90 8.81 22.86
C LEU A 170 15.01 10.02 23.78
N GLU A 171 16.23 10.28 24.28
CA GLU A 171 16.58 11.60 24.80
C GLU A 171 16.82 12.52 23.60
N ILE A 172 16.10 13.64 23.53
CA ILE A 172 16.38 14.74 22.59
C ILE A 172 17.39 15.68 23.25
#